data_AF-A0A8T7AM73-F1
#
_entry.id   AF-A0A8T7AM73-F1
#
_cell.length_a   1.000
_cell.length_b   1.000
_cell.length_c   1.000
_cell.angle_alpha   90.00
_cell.angle_beta   90.00
_cell.angle_gamma   90.00
#
_symmetry.space_group_name_H-M   'P 1'
#
loop_
_entity.id
_entity.type
_entity.pdbx_description
1 polymer ?
#
loop_
_entity_poly.entity_id
_entity_poly.type
_entity_poly.pdbx_seq_one_letter_code
_entity_poly.pdbx_strand_id
1 'polypeptide(L)'
;MVTRRDILRSASLGAVASVLPGVVFAKAETQSRLVLVILRGAADGLAIAAPFGDPNYRKVRGELAMPAPGKDGGLLKLDELFGLHPSMAGVHDAFKKKRALVVHAVASPYRERSHFDGQDVLENGGSEVGLLRDGWLNRALEPLGGSLGHEAAIAMAVNTPLVLRGENSVTSWAPSRLPDTEESTIRRLQDLYANDEFFATRLAQAINSQEIAGDEAGMQRNGGNNRNAAAVRSMM
;
A
#
# COMPACT_ATOMS: atom_id res chain seq x y z
N MET A 1 18.92 59.37 14.14
CA MET A 1 17.99 59.44 15.28
C MET A 1 16.82 58.53 14.99
N VAL A 2 16.53 57.57 15.85
CA VAL A 2 15.35 56.69 15.69
C VAL A 2 14.11 57.52 16.02
N THR A 3 13.16 57.63 15.09
CA THR A 3 11.93 58.39 15.34
C THR A 3 10.86 57.51 15.97
N ARG A 4 9.90 58.12 16.69
CA ARG A 4 8.75 57.40 17.26
C ARG A 4 7.97 56.61 16.20
N ARG A 5 7.94 57.11 14.97
CA ARG A 5 7.32 56.43 13.82
C ARG A 5 8.07 55.16 13.41
N ASP A 6 9.39 55.16 13.51
CA ASP A 6 10.21 54.00 13.19
C ASP A 6 10.04 52.90 14.25
N ILE A 7 9.90 53.29 15.53
CA ILE A 7 9.59 52.37 16.63
C ILE A 7 8.20 51.75 16.44
N LEU A 8 7.18 52.55 16.11
CA LEU A 8 5.82 52.02 15.91
C LEU A 8 5.73 51.09 14.70
N ARG A 9 6.45 51.39 13.61
CA ARG A 9 6.50 50.53 12.41
C ARG A 9 7.21 49.21 12.68
N SER A 10 8.30 49.23 13.44
CA SER A 10 9.05 48.01 13.79
C SER A 10 8.29 47.16 14.81
N ALA A 11 7.62 47.79 15.79
CA ALA A 11 6.78 47.09 16.75
C ALA A 11 5.56 46.41 16.08
N SER A 12 4.90 47.08 15.12
CA SER A 12 3.77 46.49 14.40
C SER A 12 4.20 45.36 13.46
N LEU A 13 5.35 45.47 12.79
CA LEU A 13 5.94 44.37 12.00
C LEU A 13 6.30 43.16 12.88
N GLY A 14 6.91 43.39 14.05
CA GLY A 14 7.23 42.32 15.00
C GLY A 14 5.98 41.61 15.54
N ALA A 15 4.92 42.36 15.84
CA ALA A 15 3.65 41.81 16.28
C ALA A 15 2.99 40.94 15.19
N VAL A 16 2.96 41.40 13.93
CA VAL A 16 2.41 40.62 12.82
C VAL A 16 3.21 39.34 12.59
N ALA A 17 4.54 39.41 12.63
CA ALA A 17 5.40 38.23 12.47
C ALA A 17 5.19 37.18 13.58
N SER A 18 4.85 37.60 14.80
CA SER A 18 4.59 36.70 15.93
C SER A 18 3.24 35.96 15.88
N VAL A 19 2.29 36.46 15.08
CA VAL A 19 0.93 35.89 14.95
C VAL A 19 0.80 35.03 13.68
N LEU A 20 1.75 35.16 12.74
CA LEU A 20 1.83 34.24 11.61
C LEU A 20 2.21 32.84 12.14
N PRO A 21 1.42 31.80 11.88
CA PRO A 21 1.78 30.45 12.27
C PRO A 21 3.08 30.08 11.56
N GLY A 22 4.16 29.93 12.34
CA GLY A 22 5.39 29.36 11.82
C GLY A 22 5.13 27.93 11.39
N VAL A 23 5.56 27.56 10.18
CA VAL A 23 5.62 26.16 9.78
C VAL A 23 6.75 25.53 10.58
N VAL A 24 6.42 24.92 11.71
CA VAL A 24 7.36 24.13 12.50
C VAL A 24 7.42 22.75 11.85
N PHE A 25 8.51 22.46 11.15
CA PHE A 25 8.83 21.08 10.82
C PHE A 25 9.22 20.36 12.10
N ALA A 26 8.43 19.39 12.50
CA ALA A 26 8.74 18.57 13.66
C ALA A 26 10.03 17.79 13.38
N LYS A 27 11.14 18.19 14.02
CA LYS A 27 12.31 17.32 14.20
C LYS A 27 12.00 16.38 15.37
N ALA A 28 11.08 15.44 15.15
CA ALA A 28 10.74 14.46 16.17
C ALA A 28 11.81 13.37 16.15
N GLU A 29 12.69 13.35 17.16
CA GLU A 29 13.48 12.16 17.47
C GLU A 29 12.50 11.08 17.95
N THR A 30 11.93 10.34 16.99
CA THR A 30 10.98 9.27 17.25
C THR A 30 11.44 7.97 16.64
N GLN A 31 11.21 6.88 17.39
CA GLN A 31 11.36 5.51 16.91
C GLN A 31 10.11 5.01 16.17
N SER A 32 9.10 5.88 15.99
CA SER A 32 7.88 5.57 15.25
C SER A 32 8.20 5.29 13.79
N ARG A 33 7.59 4.23 13.26
CA ARG A 33 7.70 3.83 11.86
C ARG A 33 6.39 4.13 11.16
N LEU A 34 6.47 4.80 10.00
CA LEU A 34 5.34 4.93 9.10
C LEU A 34 5.31 3.72 8.16
N VAL A 35 4.17 3.05 8.09
CA VAL A 35 3.90 2.01 7.09
C VAL A 35 2.82 2.53 6.17
N LEU A 36 3.16 2.73 4.90
CA LEU A 36 2.22 3.12 3.84
C LEU A 36 1.86 1.91 3.00
N VAL A 37 0.58 1.59 2.93
CA VAL A 37 0.04 0.52 2.07
C VAL A 37 -0.85 1.16 1.01
N ILE A 38 -0.46 1.01 -0.26
CA ILE A 38 -1.25 1.48 -1.41
C ILE A 38 -1.97 0.28 -2.01
N LEU A 39 -3.30 0.29 -1.95
CA LEU A 39 -4.15 -0.74 -2.55
C LEU A 39 -4.31 -0.48 -4.06
N ARG A 40 -3.33 -0.93 -4.84
CA ARG A 40 -3.35 -0.85 -6.31
C ARG A 40 -4.44 -1.74 -6.89
N GLY A 41 -5.00 -1.36 -8.05
CA GLY A 41 -6.01 -2.16 -8.74
C GLY A 41 -7.46 -1.86 -8.34
N ALA A 42 -7.75 -0.59 -7.98
CA ALA A 42 -9.11 -0.09 -7.74
C ALA A 42 -9.83 -0.68 -6.53
N ALA A 43 -9.24 -0.54 -5.34
CA ALA A 43 -9.92 -0.85 -4.08
C ALA A 43 -11.24 -0.09 -3.96
N ASP A 44 -12.32 -0.83 -3.73
CA ASP A 44 -13.66 -0.27 -3.61
C ASP A 44 -13.91 0.26 -2.19
N GLY A 45 -13.70 1.56 -2.01
CA GLY A 45 -13.92 2.23 -0.73
C GLY A 45 -15.35 2.11 -0.20
N LEU A 46 -16.35 1.98 -1.07
CA LEU A 46 -17.76 1.85 -0.68
C LEU A 46 -18.12 0.44 -0.19
N ALA A 47 -17.30 -0.56 -0.50
CA ALA A 47 -17.39 -1.89 0.12
C ALA A 47 -16.57 -1.97 1.41
N ILE A 48 -15.42 -1.27 1.48
CA ILE A 48 -14.56 -1.24 2.67
C ILE A 48 -15.24 -0.52 3.84
N ALA A 49 -15.75 0.68 3.60
CA ALA A 49 -16.39 1.54 4.60
C ALA A 49 -17.66 2.17 4.02
N ALA A 50 -18.74 1.41 4.08
CA ALA A 50 -20.00 1.71 3.42
C ALA A 50 -20.81 2.77 4.18
N PRO A 51 -21.35 3.81 3.50
CA PRO A 51 -22.26 4.80 4.08
C PRO A 51 -23.69 4.24 4.20
N PHE A 52 -23.89 3.19 4.99
CA PHE A 52 -25.18 2.48 5.07
C PHE A 52 -26.34 3.36 5.58
N GLY A 53 -26.05 4.42 6.34
CA GLY A 53 -27.04 5.36 6.85
C GLY A 53 -27.47 6.42 5.83
N ASP A 54 -26.80 6.50 4.67
CA ASP A 54 -27.22 7.41 3.60
C ASP A 54 -28.44 6.82 2.86
N PRO A 55 -29.59 7.52 2.81
CA PRO A 55 -30.78 7.03 2.14
C PRO A 55 -30.59 6.76 0.64
N ASN A 56 -29.61 7.41 0.00
CA ASN A 56 -29.28 7.21 -1.40
C ASN A 56 -28.32 6.05 -1.64
N TYR A 57 -27.57 5.59 -0.63
CA TYR A 57 -26.52 4.59 -0.83
C TYR A 57 -27.06 3.33 -1.49
N ARG A 58 -28.09 2.70 -0.91
CA ARG A 58 -28.66 1.48 -1.48
C ARG A 58 -29.28 1.70 -2.86
N LYS A 59 -29.92 2.85 -3.09
CA LYS A 59 -30.53 3.19 -4.38
C LYS A 59 -29.48 3.32 -5.49
N VAL A 60 -28.36 3.97 -5.20
CA VAL A 60 -27.27 4.18 -6.18
C VAL A 60 -26.42 2.92 -6.33
N ARG A 61 -26.20 2.20 -5.24
CA ARG A 61 -25.30 1.03 -5.19
C ARG A 61 -25.96 -0.26 -5.67
N GLY A 62 -27.29 -0.35 -5.62
CA GLY A 62 -28.05 -1.51 -6.08
C GLY A 62 -27.70 -2.78 -5.32
N GLU A 63 -27.47 -3.86 -6.05
CA GLU A 63 -27.13 -5.19 -5.50
C GLU A 63 -25.78 -5.22 -4.77
N LEU A 64 -24.88 -4.28 -5.06
CA LEU A 64 -23.59 -4.15 -4.38
C LEU A 64 -23.69 -3.44 -3.02
N ALA A 65 -24.90 -3.08 -2.58
CA ALA A 65 -25.11 -2.42 -1.30
C ALA A 65 -24.96 -3.42 -0.15
N MET A 66 -24.03 -3.12 0.77
CA MET A 66 -23.79 -4.00 1.90
C MET A 66 -25.00 -4.06 2.87
N PRO A 67 -25.27 -5.22 3.50
CA PRO A 67 -26.31 -5.31 4.52
C PRO A 67 -25.97 -4.40 5.71
N ALA A 68 -27.00 -3.76 6.27
CA ALA A 68 -26.83 -2.87 7.41
C ALA A 68 -26.32 -3.62 8.67
N PRO A 69 -25.71 -2.93 9.64
CA PRO A 69 -25.29 -3.56 10.89
C PRO A 69 -26.42 -4.33 11.59
N GLY A 70 -26.09 -5.50 12.15
CA GLY A 70 -27.06 -6.37 12.83
C GLY A 70 -27.89 -7.27 11.91
N LYS A 71 -27.66 -7.21 10.58
CA LYS A 71 -28.16 -8.22 9.63
C LYS A 71 -27.13 -9.32 9.43
N ASP A 72 -27.57 -10.44 8.88
CA ASP A 72 -26.65 -11.50 8.45
C ASP A 72 -25.69 -10.96 7.38
N GLY A 73 -24.40 -11.25 7.54
CA GLY A 73 -23.32 -10.64 6.73
C GLY A 73 -23.22 -9.11 6.83
N GLY A 74 -23.85 -8.50 7.83
CA GLY A 74 -23.97 -7.04 7.95
C GLY A 74 -22.68 -6.34 8.36
N LEU A 75 -22.58 -5.06 7.98
CA LEU A 75 -21.44 -4.19 8.28
C LEU A 75 -21.16 -4.09 9.79
N LEU A 76 -19.89 -3.91 10.12
CA LEU A 76 -19.43 -3.56 11.47
C LEU A 76 -19.63 -2.05 11.68
N LYS A 77 -20.64 -1.68 12.47
CA LYS A 77 -21.03 -0.26 12.70
C LYS A 77 -19.85 0.57 13.21
N LEU A 78 -19.53 1.68 12.53
CA LEU A 78 -18.60 2.70 13.03
C LEU A 78 -19.38 3.82 13.73
N ASP A 79 -20.43 4.32 13.08
CA ASP A 79 -21.36 5.31 13.59
C ASP A 79 -22.75 5.13 12.93
N GLU A 80 -23.62 6.14 12.99
CA GLU A 80 -24.96 6.09 12.38
C GLU A 80 -24.94 6.09 10.84
N LEU A 81 -23.86 6.57 10.23
CA LEU A 81 -23.74 6.73 8.79
C LEU A 81 -22.90 5.63 8.15
N PHE A 82 -21.79 5.22 8.79
CA PHE A 82 -20.77 4.35 8.21
C PHE A 82 -20.58 3.02 8.95
N GLY A 83 -20.26 1.98 8.19
CA GLY A 83 -19.88 0.67 8.71
C GLY A 83 -18.77 0.03 7.88
N LEU A 84 -17.91 -0.75 8.53
CA LEU A 84 -16.83 -1.50 7.87
C LEU A 84 -17.31 -2.84 7.35
N HIS A 85 -16.67 -3.34 6.29
CA HIS A 85 -16.83 -4.71 5.82
C HIS A 85 -16.61 -5.72 6.96
N PRO A 86 -17.38 -6.83 7.06
CA PRO A 86 -17.21 -7.84 8.12
C PRO A 86 -15.78 -8.39 8.26
N SER A 87 -15.09 -8.60 7.14
CA SER A 87 -13.68 -9.06 7.11
C SER A 87 -12.68 -8.06 7.71
N MET A 88 -13.08 -6.83 8.00
CA MET A 88 -12.26 -5.78 8.59
C MET A 88 -12.38 -5.74 10.12
N ALA A 89 -12.71 -6.86 10.77
CA ALA A 89 -12.88 -6.95 12.22
C ALA A 89 -11.69 -6.41 13.02
N GLY A 90 -10.46 -6.68 12.58
CA GLY A 90 -9.26 -6.12 13.23
C GLY A 90 -9.18 -4.59 13.16
N VAL A 91 -9.58 -4.00 12.03
CA VAL A 91 -9.62 -2.54 11.86
C VAL A 91 -10.77 -1.94 12.68
N HIS A 92 -11.91 -2.62 12.75
CA HIS A 92 -13.04 -2.21 13.60
C HIS A 92 -12.66 -2.17 15.08
N ASP A 93 -11.92 -3.17 15.56
CA ASP A 93 -11.41 -3.20 16.93
C ASP A 93 -10.41 -2.08 17.21
N ALA A 94 -9.53 -1.79 16.26
CA ALA A 94 -8.62 -0.64 16.36
C ALA A 94 -9.39 0.69 16.39
N PHE A 95 -10.44 0.83 15.56
CA PHE A 95 -11.29 2.01 15.53
C PHE A 95 -12.00 2.25 16.87
N LYS A 96 -12.63 1.21 17.44
CA LYS A 96 -13.26 1.27 18.78
C LYS A 96 -12.28 1.70 19.87
N LYS A 97 -11.00 1.34 19.74
CA LYS A 97 -9.91 1.73 20.64
C LYS A 97 -9.28 3.10 20.31
N LYS A 98 -9.84 3.85 19.35
CA LYS A 98 -9.30 5.12 18.83
C LYS A 98 -7.87 5.01 18.27
N ARG A 99 -7.54 3.86 17.65
CA ARG A 99 -6.25 3.55 17.02
C ARG A 99 -6.35 3.37 15.50
N ALA A 100 -7.53 3.56 14.93
CA ALA A 100 -7.76 3.62 13.50
C ALA A 100 -8.75 4.74 13.20
N LEU A 101 -8.61 5.36 12.03
CA LEU A 101 -9.50 6.38 11.50
C LEU A 101 -9.84 6.00 10.06
N VAL A 102 -11.09 6.23 9.67
CA VAL A 102 -11.51 6.19 8.27
C VAL A 102 -11.75 7.63 7.83
N VAL A 103 -11.16 8.02 6.71
CA VAL A 103 -11.33 9.36 6.13
C VAL A 103 -12.06 9.21 4.81
N HIS A 104 -13.22 9.85 4.71
CA HIS A 104 -14.08 9.81 3.53
C HIS A 104 -13.93 11.08 2.69
N ALA A 105 -14.43 11.04 1.45
CA ALA A 105 -14.42 12.17 0.53
C ALA A 105 -13.01 12.74 0.24
N VAL A 106 -11.99 11.87 0.24
CA VAL A 106 -10.62 12.21 -0.14
C VAL A 106 -10.35 11.72 -1.54
N ALA A 107 -9.82 12.59 -2.39
CA ALA A 107 -9.39 12.24 -3.73
C ALA A 107 -8.20 13.12 -4.15
N SER A 108 -7.34 12.60 -5.01
CA SER A 108 -6.36 13.42 -5.75
C SER A 108 -7.10 14.41 -6.68
N PRO A 109 -6.44 15.39 -7.31
CA PRO A 109 -7.10 16.27 -8.30
C PRO A 109 -7.41 15.56 -9.63
N TYR A 110 -6.91 14.34 -9.84
CA TYR A 110 -7.08 13.59 -11.08
C TYR A 110 -8.52 13.10 -11.29
N ARG A 111 -9.14 13.42 -12.44
CA ARG A 111 -10.55 13.08 -12.75
C ARG A 111 -10.75 12.26 -14.03
N GLU A 112 -9.66 11.88 -14.68
CA GLU A 112 -9.69 11.07 -15.90
C GLU A 112 -9.75 9.55 -15.58
N ARG A 113 -9.80 8.70 -16.61
CA ARG A 113 -10.09 7.26 -16.49
C ARG A 113 -8.87 6.34 -16.65
N SER A 114 -7.64 6.85 -16.57
CA SER A 114 -6.42 6.04 -16.63
C SER A 114 -5.97 5.67 -15.21
N HIS A 115 -5.91 4.36 -14.94
CA HIS A 115 -5.41 3.84 -13.68
C HIS A 115 -3.93 4.19 -13.46
N PHE A 116 -3.13 4.19 -14.52
CA PHE A 116 -1.71 4.49 -14.45
C PHE A 116 -1.49 5.96 -14.06
N ASP A 117 -2.16 6.88 -14.75
CA ASP A 117 -2.01 8.30 -14.47
C ASP A 117 -2.56 8.68 -13.09
N GLY A 118 -3.71 8.11 -12.70
CA GLY A 118 -4.29 8.34 -11.38
C GLY A 118 -3.41 7.82 -10.26
N GLN A 119 -2.76 6.68 -10.47
CA GLN A 119 -1.78 6.14 -9.53
C GLN A 119 -0.52 7.01 -9.49
N ASP A 120 -0.03 7.48 -10.63
CA ASP A 120 1.14 8.36 -10.67
C ASP A 120 0.90 9.65 -9.89
N VAL A 121 -0.28 10.27 -10.09
CA VAL A 121 -0.69 11.48 -9.34
C VAL A 121 -0.82 11.19 -7.84
N LEU A 122 -1.35 10.03 -7.44
CA LEU A 122 -1.43 9.61 -6.03
C LEU A 122 -0.03 9.44 -5.41
N GLU A 123 0.90 8.85 -6.14
CA GLU A 123 2.25 8.53 -5.66
C GLU A 123 3.20 9.73 -5.69
N ASN A 124 3.07 10.63 -6.67
CA ASN A 124 3.90 11.84 -6.75
C ASN A 124 3.32 13.05 -5.99
N GLY A 125 2.01 13.07 -5.73
CA GLY A 125 1.31 14.16 -5.05
C GLY A 125 1.16 15.44 -5.87
N GLY A 126 1.33 15.37 -7.19
CA GLY A 126 1.20 16.50 -8.11
C GLY A 126 -0.26 16.88 -8.40
N SER A 127 -0.46 18.06 -9.00
CA SER A 127 -1.78 18.50 -9.45
C SER A 127 -2.17 17.93 -10.83
N GLU A 128 -1.17 17.53 -11.62
CA GLU A 128 -1.32 17.11 -13.01
C GLU A 128 -0.43 15.90 -13.31
N VAL A 129 -0.81 15.16 -14.35
CA VAL A 129 -0.07 13.98 -14.83
C VAL A 129 1.29 14.42 -15.36
N GLY A 130 2.36 13.76 -14.90
CA GLY A 130 3.71 13.99 -15.40
C GLY A 130 4.39 15.31 -14.95
N LEU A 131 3.71 16.14 -14.14
CA LEU A 131 4.28 17.37 -13.57
C LEU A 131 5.47 17.06 -12.65
N LEU A 132 5.33 16.04 -11.81
CA LEU A 132 6.36 15.58 -10.88
C LEU A 132 6.86 14.19 -11.30
N ARG A 133 8.17 13.99 -11.21
CA ARG A 133 8.86 12.73 -11.55
C ARG A 133 9.31 11.94 -10.32
N ASP A 134 9.19 12.54 -9.15
CA ASP A 134 9.55 12.02 -7.85
C ASP A 134 8.31 11.86 -6.94
N GLY A 135 8.45 10.99 -5.96
CA GLY A 135 7.40 10.62 -5.02
C GLY A 135 7.28 11.61 -3.87
N TRP A 136 6.05 11.88 -3.44
CA TRP A 136 5.84 12.78 -2.30
C TRP A 136 6.46 12.22 -1.01
N LEU A 137 6.46 10.88 -0.83
CA LEU A 137 7.04 10.28 0.37
C LEU A 137 8.56 10.38 0.33
N ASN A 138 9.20 10.23 -0.84
CA ASN A 138 10.64 10.48 -0.98
C ASN A 138 11.00 11.92 -0.59
N ARG A 139 10.28 12.92 -1.11
CA ARG A 139 10.50 14.33 -0.73
C ARG A 139 10.31 14.56 0.77
N ALA A 140 9.34 13.89 1.38
CA ALA A 140 9.11 13.96 2.82
C ALA A 140 10.22 13.32 3.69
N LEU A 141 11.17 12.59 3.10
CA LEU A 141 12.32 12.02 3.82
C LEU A 141 13.42 13.05 4.08
N GLU A 142 13.51 14.11 3.28
CA GLU A 142 14.56 15.14 3.40
C GLU A 142 14.75 15.66 4.86
N PRO A 143 13.68 16.03 5.60
CA PRO A 143 13.84 16.50 6.98
C PRO A 143 14.11 15.38 8.00
N LEU A 144 13.85 14.10 7.67
CA LEU A 144 14.03 12.98 8.60
C LEU A 144 15.50 12.57 8.74
N GLY A 145 16.33 12.84 7.73
CA GLY A 145 17.70 12.36 7.66
C GLY A 145 17.77 10.83 7.51
N GLY A 146 18.80 10.32 6.83
CA GLY A 146 19.01 8.88 6.69
C GLY A 146 19.27 8.23 8.05
N SER A 147 18.32 7.45 8.56
CA SER A 147 18.41 6.77 9.87
C SER A 147 18.95 5.33 9.77
N LEU A 148 19.11 4.80 8.55
CA LEU A 148 19.58 3.44 8.24
C LEU A 148 20.88 3.49 7.44
N GLY A 149 21.97 4.02 8.01
CA GLY A 149 23.27 4.03 7.32
C GLY A 149 23.25 4.78 5.98
N HIS A 150 22.66 5.99 5.98
CA HIS A 150 22.37 6.86 4.82
C HIS A 150 21.04 6.62 4.10
N GLU A 151 20.30 5.55 4.41
CA GLU A 151 18.96 5.33 3.86
C GLU A 151 17.87 5.81 4.81
N ALA A 152 16.79 6.37 4.26
CA ALA A 152 15.68 6.93 5.03
C ALA A 152 14.39 6.10 4.96
N ALA A 153 14.26 5.19 3.99
CA ALA A 153 13.08 4.34 3.83
C ALA A 153 13.39 3.03 3.09
N ILE A 154 12.51 2.04 3.28
CA ILE A 154 12.53 0.75 2.58
C ILE A 154 11.21 0.59 1.82
N ALA A 155 11.31 0.30 0.53
CA ALA A 155 10.20 -0.13 -0.31
C ALA A 155 10.11 -1.66 -0.32
N MET A 156 8.91 -2.19 -0.08
CA MET A 156 8.62 -3.61 -0.23
C MET A 156 8.21 -3.90 -1.68
N ALA A 157 9.17 -3.89 -2.60
CA ALA A 157 8.94 -4.04 -4.04
C ALA A 157 10.23 -4.46 -4.77
N VAL A 158 10.06 -5.03 -5.98
CA VAL A 158 11.19 -5.42 -6.84
C VAL A 158 11.96 -4.19 -7.33
N ASN A 159 11.24 -3.12 -7.67
CA ASN A 159 11.79 -1.84 -8.08
C ASN A 159 11.25 -0.74 -7.18
N THR A 160 12.02 0.33 -6.99
CA THR A 160 11.60 1.50 -6.21
C THR A 160 10.29 2.09 -6.79
N PRO A 161 9.18 2.06 -6.03
CA PRO A 161 7.90 2.60 -6.48
C PRO A 161 7.98 4.13 -6.61
N LEU A 162 7.11 4.73 -7.42
CA LEU A 162 7.14 6.17 -7.67
C LEU A 162 7.04 6.96 -6.37
N VAL A 163 6.22 6.53 -5.41
CA VAL A 163 6.04 7.20 -4.11
C VAL A 163 7.34 7.37 -3.32
N LEU A 164 8.33 6.50 -3.54
CA LEU A 164 9.66 6.54 -2.91
C LEU A 164 10.80 6.90 -3.88
N ARG A 165 10.53 7.21 -5.14
CA ARG A 165 11.54 7.65 -6.11
C ARG A 165 11.92 9.12 -5.87
N GLY A 166 13.20 9.48 -5.92
CA GLY A 166 13.66 10.86 -5.81
C GLY A 166 15.12 10.94 -5.35
N GLU A 167 15.54 12.13 -4.93
CA GLU A 167 16.92 12.44 -4.52
C GLU A 167 17.33 11.75 -3.21
N ASN A 168 16.38 11.42 -2.33
CA ASN A 168 16.68 10.75 -1.06
C ASN A 168 16.95 9.26 -1.28
N SER A 169 18.02 8.76 -0.69
CA SER A 169 18.40 7.34 -0.78
C SER A 169 17.37 6.44 -0.08
N VAL A 170 16.90 5.44 -0.81
CA VAL A 170 15.94 4.43 -0.35
C VAL A 170 16.37 3.06 -0.84
N THR A 171 16.15 2.03 -0.03
CA THR A 171 16.29 0.64 -0.47
C THR A 171 14.97 0.11 -1.00
N SER A 172 15.03 -0.69 -2.06
CA SER A 172 13.92 -1.56 -2.45
C SER A 172 14.29 -3.00 -2.16
N TRP A 173 13.42 -3.70 -1.45
CA TRP A 173 13.59 -5.11 -1.15
C TRP A 173 12.32 -5.88 -1.53
N ALA A 174 12.52 -6.97 -2.26
CA ALA A 174 11.50 -7.98 -2.46
C ALA A 174 12.15 -9.36 -2.31
N PRO A 175 11.43 -10.35 -1.76
CA PRO A 175 11.94 -11.70 -1.71
C PRO A 175 12.19 -12.21 -3.14
N SER A 176 13.43 -12.60 -3.43
CA SER A 176 13.85 -13.13 -4.74
C SER A 176 13.32 -14.54 -5.01
N ARG A 177 12.86 -15.23 -3.97
CA ARG A 177 12.00 -16.40 -4.03
C ARG A 177 10.86 -16.18 -3.05
N LEU A 178 9.63 -16.22 -3.56
CA LEU A 178 8.49 -16.44 -2.68
C LEU A 178 8.72 -17.78 -1.97
N PRO A 179 8.37 -17.90 -0.67
CA PRO A 179 8.37 -19.20 -0.04
C PRO A 179 7.48 -20.15 -0.85
N ASP A 180 7.84 -21.44 -0.86
CA ASP A 180 6.99 -22.45 -1.46
C ASP A 180 5.59 -22.33 -0.86
N THR A 181 4.56 -22.45 -1.71
CA THR A 181 3.19 -22.27 -1.25
C THR A 181 2.88 -23.34 -0.21
N GLU A 182 2.57 -22.90 1.01
CA GLU A 182 2.12 -23.79 2.07
C GLU A 182 0.95 -24.65 1.57
N GLU A 183 0.99 -25.97 1.84
CA GLU A 183 -0.05 -26.89 1.40
C GLU A 183 -1.44 -26.48 1.92
N SER A 184 -1.47 -25.89 3.13
CA SER A 184 -2.69 -25.33 3.71
C SER A 184 -3.28 -24.17 2.91
N THR A 185 -2.46 -23.38 2.23
CA THR A 185 -2.88 -22.27 1.38
C THR A 185 -3.42 -22.79 0.05
N ILE A 186 -2.81 -23.82 -0.53
CA ILE A 186 -3.35 -24.50 -1.71
C ILE A 186 -4.73 -25.09 -1.41
N ARG A 187 -4.90 -25.78 -0.27
CA ARG A 187 -6.21 -26.32 0.14
C ARG A 187 -7.26 -25.23 0.30
N ARG A 188 -6.94 -24.11 0.96
CA ARG A 188 -7.87 -22.97 1.07
C ARG A 188 -8.26 -22.38 -0.28
N LEU A 189 -7.34 -22.36 -1.26
CA LEU A 189 -7.64 -21.91 -2.63
C LEU A 189 -8.53 -22.92 -3.37
N GLN A 190 -8.31 -24.21 -3.18
CA GLN A 190 -9.17 -25.26 -3.71
C GLN A 190 -10.59 -25.16 -3.13
N ASP A 191 -10.71 -24.95 -1.82
CA ASP A 191 -12.01 -24.74 -1.15
C ASP A 191 -12.70 -23.47 -1.67
N LEU A 192 -11.93 -22.38 -1.84
CA LEU A 192 -12.45 -21.11 -2.35
C LEU A 192 -12.98 -21.24 -3.78
N TYR A 193 -12.28 -22.00 -4.64
CA TYR A 193 -12.64 -22.18 -6.05
C TYR A 193 -13.54 -23.38 -6.31
N ALA A 194 -13.91 -24.17 -5.29
CA ALA A 194 -14.67 -25.41 -5.45
C ALA A 194 -16.00 -25.23 -6.18
N ASN A 195 -16.62 -24.06 -6.07
CA ASN A 195 -17.91 -23.74 -6.68
C ASN A 195 -17.80 -22.96 -8.01
N ASP A 196 -16.59 -22.76 -8.54
CA ASP A 196 -16.35 -22.08 -9.81
C ASP A 196 -15.52 -22.99 -10.74
N GLU A 197 -16.18 -23.56 -11.75
CA GLU A 197 -15.58 -24.52 -12.68
C GLU A 197 -14.36 -23.96 -13.41
N PHE A 198 -14.38 -22.67 -13.76
CA PHE A 198 -13.28 -22.02 -14.46
C PHE A 198 -12.05 -21.93 -13.56
N PHE A 199 -12.20 -21.41 -12.34
CA PHE A 199 -11.08 -21.26 -11.42
C PHE A 199 -10.58 -22.60 -10.88
N ALA A 200 -11.48 -23.54 -10.57
CA ALA A 200 -11.12 -24.89 -10.14
C ALA A 200 -10.24 -25.60 -11.18
N THR A 201 -10.64 -25.53 -12.45
CA THR A 201 -9.89 -26.16 -13.55
C THR A 201 -8.50 -25.54 -13.71
N ARG A 202 -8.40 -24.21 -13.65
CA ARG A 202 -7.11 -23.51 -13.77
C ARG A 202 -6.18 -23.79 -12.60
N LEU A 203 -6.72 -23.85 -11.38
CA LEU A 203 -5.94 -24.18 -10.20
C LEU A 203 -5.41 -25.63 -10.28
N ALA A 204 -6.25 -26.59 -10.68
CA ALA A 204 -5.82 -27.98 -10.87
C ALA A 204 -4.71 -28.12 -11.94
N GLN A 205 -4.86 -27.41 -13.08
CA GLN A 205 -3.82 -27.38 -14.12
C GLN A 205 -2.49 -26.80 -13.61
N ALA A 206 -2.54 -25.76 -12.79
CA ALA A 206 -1.35 -25.13 -12.21
C ALA A 206 -0.65 -26.05 -11.20
N ILE A 207 -1.40 -26.72 -10.33
CA ILE A 207 -0.87 -27.70 -9.37
C ILE A 207 -0.17 -28.86 -10.12
N ASN A 208 -0.86 -29.46 -11.10
CA ASN A 208 -0.29 -30.56 -11.89
C ASN A 208 0.96 -30.13 -12.67
N SER A 209 0.98 -28.89 -13.17
CA SER A 209 2.14 -28.35 -13.89
C SER A 209 3.33 -28.12 -12.94
N GLN A 210 3.09 -27.76 -11.68
CA GLN A 210 4.13 -27.69 -10.64
C GLN A 210 4.67 -29.06 -10.26
N GLU A 211 3.83 -30.09 -10.18
CA GLU A 211 4.27 -31.47 -9.94
C GLU A 211 5.19 -31.95 -11.08
N ILE A 212 4.79 -31.74 -12.33
CA ILE A 212 5.59 -32.11 -13.51
C ILE A 212 6.93 -31.35 -13.54
N ALA A 213 6.92 -30.04 -13.29
CA ALA A 213 8.14 -29.23 -13.26
C ALA A 213 9.08 -29.59 -12.08
N GLY A 214 8.51 -29.99 -10.94
CA GLY A 214 9.23 -30.49 -9.78
C GLY A 214 9.93 -31.83 -10.06
N ASP A 215 9.25 -32.74 -10.74
CA ASP A 215 9.78 -34.05 -11.14
C ASP A 215 10.87 -33.94 -12.22
N GLU A 216 10.72 -33.05 -13.20
CA GLU A 216 11.74 -32.79 -14.23
C GLU A 216 13.01 -32.15 -13.64
N ALA A 217 12.88 -31.21 -12.69
CA ALA A 217 14.01 -30.64 -11.96
C ALA A 217 14.75 -31.68 -11.10
N GLY A 218 14.03 -32.68 -10.59
CA GLY A 218 14.58 -33.86 -9.92
C GLY A 218 15.35 -34.80 -10.88
N MET A 219 14.82 -35.04 -12.08
CA MET A 219 15.46 -35.88 -13.11
C MET A 219 16.73 -35.22 -13.70
N GLN A 220 16.73 -33.91 -13.94
CA GLN A 220 17.90 -33.20 -14.48
C GLN A 220 19.08 -33.19 -13.51
N ARG A 221 18.82 -33.16 -12.19
CA ARG A 221 19.86 -33.31 -11.16
C ARG A 221 20.50 -34.69 -11.13
N ASN A 222 19.78 -35.74 -11.53
CA ASN A 222 20.29 -37.12 -11.50
C ASN A 222 21.01 -37.52 -12.82
N GLY A 223 20.71 -36.87 -13.94
CA GLY A 223 21.35 -37.13 -15.24
C GLY A 223 22.69 -36.43 -15.49
N GLY A 224 23.01 -35.36 -14.74
CA GLY A 224 24.21 -34.55 -14.96
C GLY A 224 25.50 -35.09 -14.32
N ASN A 225 25.40 -35.98 -13.32
CA ASN A 225 26.56 -36.40 -12.52
C ASN A 225 27.41 -37.51 -13.15
N ASN A 226 26.93 -38.20 -14.18
CA ASN A 226 27.61 -39.40 -14.71
C ASN A 226 28.41 -39.19 -16.00
N ARG A 227 28.46 -37.96 -16.56
CA ARG A 227 29.27 -37.66 -17.77
C ARG A 227 30.59 -36.94 -17.49
N ASN A 228 30.73 -36.28 -16.32
CA ASN A 228 31.95 -35.55 -15.97
C ASN A 228 32.98 -36.37 -15.18
N ALA A 229 32.62 -37.55 -14.66
CA ALA A 229 33.55 -38.38 -13.88
C ALA A 229 34.53 -39.21 -14.75
N ALA A 230 34.24 -39.42 -16.04
CA ALA A 230 35.12 -40.17 -16.94
C ALA A 230 36.21 -39.30 -17.60
N ALA A 231 35.99 -37.98 -17.73
CA ALA A 231 36.94 -37.08 -18.40
C ALA A 231 38.10 -36.61 -17.52
N VAL A 232 38.05 -36.82 -16.20
CA VAL A 232 39.10 -36.36 -15.25
C VAL A 232 40.09 -37.47 -14.87
N ARG A 233 39.88 -38.72 -15.32
CA ARG A 233 40.80 -39.85 -15.03
C ARG A 233 41.84 -40.16 -16.11
N SER A 234 41.87 -39.45 -17.24
CA SER A 234 42.90 -39.61 -18.28
C SER A 234 43.93 -38.47 -18.35
N MET A 235 44.01 -37.64 -17.30
CA MET A 235 44.91 -36.50 -17.21
C MET A 235 45.65 -36.43 -15.86
N MET A 236 45.99 -37.60 -15.31
CA MET A 236 47.05 -37.77 -14.31
C MET A 236 47.99 -38.88 -14.78
#